data_AF-A0A523LFC3-F1
#
_entry.id   AF-A0A523LFC3-F1
#
_cell.length_a   1.000
_cell.length_b   1.000
_cell.length_c   1.000
_cell.angle_alpha   90.00
_cell.angle_beta   90.00
_cell.angle_gamma   90.00
#
_symmetry.space_group_name_H-M   'P 1'
#
loop_
_entity.id
_entity.type
_entity.pdbx_description
1 polymer ?
#
loop_
_entity_poly.entity_id
_entity_poly.type
_entity_poly.pdbx_seq_one_letter_code
_entity_poly.pdbx_strand_id
1 'polypeptide(L)' 'MASSNANTHPDPHLAVYPGTFDPITRGHMDLVHRAAGIFDRLIVAIADSGDKGA' A
#
# COMPACT_ATOMS: atom_id res chain seq x y z
N MET A 1 28.73 28.14 12.82
CA MET A 1 27.36 28.66 12.93
C MET A 1 26.56 28.16 11.74
N ALA A 2 25.42 27.51 12.02
CA ALA A 2 24.42 26.93 11.10
C ALA A 2 24.89 25.80 10.15
N SER A 3 24.95 24.57 10.68
CA SER A 3 24.77 23.35 9.88
C SER A 3 23.27 23.12 9.69
N SER A 4 22.72 23.66 8.60
CA SER A 4 21.31 23.48 8.24
C SER A 4 21.13 22.20 7.43
N ASN A 5 20.97 21.05 8.11
CA ASN A 5 20.48 19.83 7.46
C ASN A 5 18.95 19.97 7.28
N ALA A 6 18.54 20.76 6.29
CA ALA A 6 17.15 20.90 5.89
C ALA A 6 16.84 19.93 4.75
N ASN A 7 16.68 18.66 5.06
CA ASN A 7 15.96 17.71 4.23
C ASN A 7 15.11 16.84 5.17
N THR A 8 13.99 17.40 5.60
CA THR A 8 13.00 16.71 6.44
C THR A 8 11.64 16.73 5.75
N HIS A 9 11.60 16.33 4.48
CA HIS A 9 10.35 15.82 3.92
C HIS A 9 10.40 14.31 4.14
N PRO A 10 9.59 13.72 5.04
CA PRO A 10 9.54 12.27 5.14
C PRO A 10 9.12 11.76 3.77
N ASP A 11 9.87 10.79 3.23
CA ASP A 11 9.45 10.08 2.04
C ASP A 11 7.99 9.61 2.24
N PRO A 12 7.11 9.76 1.24
CA PRO A 12 5.70 9.44 1.40
C PRO A 12 5.56 8.02 1.94
N HIS A 13 4.82 7.87 3.04
CA HIS A 13 4.62 6.58 3.68
C HIS A 13 3.78 5.71 2.75
N LEU A 14 4.47 4.84 2.03
CA LEU A 14 3.90 3.93 1.05
C LEU A 14 3.57 2.58 1.69
N ALA A 15 2.32 2.15 1.52
CA ALA A 15 1.87 0.80 1.84
C ALA A 15 1.54 0.00 0.59
N VAL A 16 1.74 -1.31 0.66
CA VAL A 16 1.32 -2.27 -0.36
C VAL A 16 0.41 -3.31 0.30
N TYR A 17 -0.77 -3.52 -0.28
CA TYR A 17 -1.72 -4.55 0.13
C TYR A 17 -1.88 -5.59 -1.01
N PRO A 18 -1.09 -6.67 -0.99
CA PRO A 18 -1.14 -7.70 -2.02
C PRO A 18 -2.24 -8.73 -1.76
N GLY A 19 -2.81 -9.28 -2.83
CA GLY A 19 -3.75 -10.40 -2.77
C GLY A 19 -4.30 -10.76 -4.15
N THR A 20 -4.87 -11.97 -4.29
CA THR A 20 -5.59 -12.38 -5.51
C THR A 20 -6.93 -11.67 -5.65
N PHE A 21 -7.57 -11.30 -4.54
CA PHE A 21 -8.86 -10.58 -4.50
C PHE A 21 -9.96 -11.19 -5.40
N ASP A 22 -10.00 -12.52 -5.48
CA ASP A 22 -10.96 -13.29 -6.28
C ASP A 22 -11.94 -14.08 -5.37
N PRO A 23 -13.12 -13.53 -5.02
CA PRO A 23 -13.56 -12.16 -5.27
C PRO A 23 -13.12 -11.19 -4.17
N ILE A 24 -13.18 -9.89 -4.46
CA ILE A 24 -13.00 -8.85 -3.46
C ILE A 24 -14.19 -8.87 -2.47
N THR A 25 -13.90 -8.76 -1.17
CA THR A 25 -14.91 -8.83 -0.11
C THR A 25 -15.04 -7.48 0.61
N ARG A 26 -16.13 -7.32 1.38
CA ARG A 26 -16.31 -6.16 2.26
C ARG A 26 -15.17 -6.01 3.27
N GLY A 27 -14.57 -7.12 3.71
CA GLY A 27 -13.40 -7.11 4.60
C GLY A 27 -12.16 -6.51 3.93
N HIS A 28 -11.90 -6.85 2.66
CA HIS A 28 -10.81 -6.23 1.89
C HIS A 28 -11.03 -4.72 1.76
N MET A 29 -12.26 -4.30 1.46
CA MET A 29 -12.59 -2.88 1.33
C MET A 29 -12.46 -2.13 2.66
N ASP A 30 -12.89 -2.70 3.78
CA ASP A 30 -12.69 -2.09 5.11
C ASP A 30 -11.20 -1.87 5.40
N LEU A 31 -10.35 -2.84 5.07
CA LEU A 31 -8.90 -2.70 5.25
C LEU A 31 -8.31 -1.61 4.36
N VAL A 32 -8.73 -1.54 3.09
CA VAL A 32 -8.31 -0.47 2.15
C VAL A 32 -8.71 0.91 2.68
N HIS A 33 -9.94 1.08 3.18
CA HIS A 33 -10.39 2.36 3.73
C HIS A 33 -9.59 2.79 4.96
N ARG A 34 -9.28 1.86 5.86
CA ARG A 34 -8.47 2.16 7.04
C ARG A 34 -7.03 2.52 6.67
N ALA A 35 -6.42 1.74 5.80
CA ALA A 35 -5.03 1.97 5.37
C ALA A 35 -4.88 3.28 4.58
N ALA A 36 -5.85 3.64 3.74
CA ALA A 36 -5.84 4.91 3.00
C ALA A 36 -5.91 6.16 3.91
N GLY A 37 -6.38 6.01 5.17
CA GLY A 37 -6.37 7.10 6.16
C GLY A 37 -5.09 7.18 7.01
N ILE A 38 -4.18 6.21 6.87
CA ILE A 38 -2.94 6.10 7.66
C ILE A 38 -1.70 6.36 6.79
N PHE A 39 -1.71 5.92 5.54
CA PHE A 39 -0.60 6.01 4.61
C PHE A 39 -0.83 7.09 3.56
N ASP A 40 0.22 7.82 3.18
CA ASP A 40 0.17 8.82 2.11
C ASP A 40 -0.17 8.19 0.76
N ARG A 41 0.24 6.92 0.56
CA ARG A 41 -0.06 6.15 -0.64
C ARG A 41 -0.28 4.68 -0.32
N LEU A 42 -1.37 4.12 -0.82
CA LEU A 42 -1.68 2.69 -0.74
C LEU A 42 -1.74 2.08 -2.14
N ILE A 43 -0.97 1.02 -2.38
CA ILE A 43 -1.01 0.22 -3.62
C ILE A 43 -1.71 -1.10 -3.30
N VAL A 44 -2.85 -1.37 -3.94
CA VAL A 44 -3.50 -2.69 -3.90
C VAL A 44 -2.94 -3.53 -5.04
N ALA A 45 -2.07 -4.49 -4.72
CA ALA A 45 -1.38 -5.30 -5.71
C ALA A 45 -2.19 -6.58 -5.98
N ILE A 46 -2.90 -6.62 -7.10
CA ILE A 46 -3.69 -7.78 -7.51
C ILE A 46 -2.75 -8.82 -8.11
N ALA A 47 -2.57 -9.92 -7.41
CA ALA A 47 -1.84 -11.07 -7.92
C ALA A 47 -2.72 -11.80 -8.93
N ASP A 48 -2.13 -12.15 -10.07
CA ASP A 48 -2.76 -13.09 -10.99
C ASP A 48 -2.89 -14.45 -10.27
N SER A 49 -4.09 -15.01 -10.25
CA SER A 49 -4.35 -16.37 -9.78
C SER A 49 -3.91 -17.41 -10.81
N GLY A 50 -3.38 -16.97 -11.96
CA GLY A 50 -2.70 -17.77 -12.96
C GLY A 50 -1.83 -18.84 -12.33
N ASP A 51 -2.37 -20.05 -12.35
CA ASP A 51 -1.70 -21.30 -12.05
C ASP A 51 -0.27 -21.21 -12.58
N LYS A 52 0.68 -21.34 -11.67
CA LYS A 52 2.09 -21.32 -11.99
C LYS A 52 2.33 -22.48 -12.95
N GLY A 53 2.45 -22.21 -14.25
CA GLY A 53 2.74 -23.23 -15.24
C GLY A 53 3.97 -24.06 -14.82
N ALA A 54 3.73 -25.30 -14.41
CA ALA A 54 4.66 -26.43 -14.35
C ALA A 54 3.87 -27.73 -14.15
#